data_AF-A0A1H2FFU9-F1
#
_entry.id   AF-A0A1H2FFU9-F1
#
_cell.length_a   1.000
_cell.length_b   1.000
_cell.length_c   1.000
_cell.angle_alpha   90.00
_cell.angle_beta   90.00
_cell.angle_gamma   90.00
#
_symmetry.space_group_name_H-M   'P 1'
#
loop_
_entity.id
_entity.type
_entity.pdbx_description
1 polymer ?
#
loop_
_entity_poly.entity_id
_entity_poly.type
_entity_poly.pdbx_seq_one_letter_code
_entity_poly.pdbx_strand_id
1 'polypeptide(L)'
;MLDKFPCRSHCPINYALESFGDKWTLLIIRDLMFKAKQSYGDFLASNEKISTNILADRLKRLEEMGIVIKSVNETNRTKMIYSLTPKGQDLLPIMLEITKWSGKYDAQTNAPKPFLDSIENDRLRLIEDIQAGWKSAKKQ
;
A
#
# COMPACT_ATOMS: atom_id res chain seq x y z
N MET A 1 1.58 3.47 -23.89
CA MET A 1 0.30 3.84 -23.25
C MET A 1 0.60 5.10 -22.45
N LEU A 2 0.06 6.25 -22.85
CA LEU A 2 0.39 7.56 -22.25
C LEU A 2 -0.10 7.59 -20.80
N ASP A 3 0.77 7.95 -19.85
CA ASP A 3 0.40 8.20 -18.46
C ASP A 3 -0.77 9.19 -18.43
N LYS A 4 -1.96 8.72 -18.03
CA LYS A 4 -3.19 9.52 -17.94
C LYS A 4 -3.18 10.58 -16.83
N PHE A 5 -2.05 10.75 -16.15
CA PHE A 5 -1.92 11.63 -15.00
C PHE A 5 -1.12 12.88 -15.42
N PRO A 6 -1.67 14.09 -15.22
CA PRO A 6 -0.96 15.31 -15.56
C PRO A 6 0.23 15.49 -14.63
N CYS A 7 1.40 15.07 -15.10
CA CYS A 7 2.64 15.29 -14.38
C CYS A 7 3.05 16.75 -14.58
N ARG A 8 3.01 17.55 -13.49
CA ARG A 8 3.40 18.97 -13.51
C ARG A 8 4.84 19.19 -13.97
N SER A 9 5.71 18.21 -13.77
CA SER A 9 7.09 18.19 -14.25
C SER A 9 7.63 16.77 -14.32
N HIS A 10 8.71 16.53 -15.07
CA HIS A 10 9.42 15.24 -15.09
C HIS A 10 10.31 15.00 -13.85
N CYS A 11 10.11 15.76 -12.76
CA CYS A 11 10.78 15.51 -11.49
C CYS A 11 10.31 14.16 -10.90
N PRO A 12 11.21 13.23 -10.53
CA PRO A 12 10.83 11.94 -9.96
C PRO A 12 9.98 12.05 -8.69
N ILE A 13 10.24 13.07 -7.87
CA ILE A 13 9.42 13.35 -6.68
C ILE A 13 8.02 13.82 -7.08
N ASN A 14 7.90 14.68 -8.09
CA ASN A 14 6.59 15.09 -8.59
C ASN A 14 5.81 13.89 -9.14
N TYR A 15 6.47 12.99 -9.88
CA TYR A 15 5.84 11.76 -10.35
C TYR A 15 5.31 10.93 -9.18
N ALA A 16 6.10 10.71 -8.13
CA ALA A 16 5.67 10.00 -6.93
C ALA A 16 4.49 10.71 -6.23
N LEU A 17 4.52 12.03 -6.13
CA LEU A 17 3.44 12.82 -5.50
C LEU A 17 2.14 12.76 -6.28
N GLU A 18 2.20 12.91 -7.61
CA GLU A 18 1.05 12.72 -8.49
C GLU A 18 0.63 11.24 -8.57
N SER A 19 1.48 10.30 -8.14
CA SER A 19 1.13 8.88 -8.13
C SER A 19 0.42 8.44 -6.85
N PHE A 20 1.06 8.66 -5.71
CA PHE A 20 0.64 8.14 -4.43
C PHE A 20 0.85 9.14 -3.28
N GLY A 21 1.07 10.42 -3.58
CA GLY A 21 1.44 11.45 -2.61
C GLY A 21 0.31 11.96 -1.70
N ASP A 22 -0.90 11.42 -1.80
CA ASP A 22 -1.99 11.82 -0.91
C ASP A 22 -2.16 10.82 0.25
N LYS A 23 -2.61 11.35 1.40
CA LYS A 23 -2.69 10.60 2.65
C LYS A 23 -3.46 9.28 2.55
N TRP A 24 -4.54 9.23 1.79
CA TRP A 24 -5.41 8.05 1.74
C TRP A 24 -4.82 6.94 0.87
N THR A 25 -4.11 7.31 -0.20
CA THR A 25 -3.45 6.34 -1.07
C THR A 25 -2.40 5.53 -0.31
N LEU A 26 -1.54 6.19 0.47
CA LEU A 26 -0.55 5.49 1.30
C LEU A 26 -1.17 4.60 2.38
N LEU A 27 -2.31 5.00 2.95
CA LEU A 27 -3.04 4.19 3.93
C LEU A 27 -3.65 2.93 3.29
N ILE A 28 -4.19 3.03 2.06
CA ILE A 28 -4.69 1.87 1.30
C ILE A 28 -3.54 0.92 0.97
N ILE A 29 -2.39 1.45 0.51
CA ILE A 29 -1.20 0.64 0.23
C ILE A 29 -0.71 -0.05 1.50
N ARG A 30 -0.63 0.66 2.64
CA ARG A 30 -0.29 0.07 3.95
C ARG A 30 -1.23 -1.08 4.31
N ASP A 31 -2.53 -0.89 4.12
CA ASP A 31 -3.54 -1.88 4.47
C ASP A 31 -3.41 -3.16 3.61
N LEU A 32 -3.12 -3.00 2.33
CA LEU A 32 -2.79 -4.09 1.41
C LEU A 32 -1.49 -4.81 1.78
N MET A 33 -0.44 -4.07 2.19
CA MET A 33 0.88 -4.62 2.48
C MET A 33 0.95 -5.35 3.82
N PHE A 34 0.38 -4.75 4.87
CA PHE A 34 0.70 -5.11 6.27
C PHE A 34 -0.51 -5.54 7.10
N LYS A 35 -1.73 -5.34 6.60
CA LYS A 35 -2.96 -5.60 7.38
C LYS A 35 -3.85 -6.69 6.78
N ALA A 36 -3.39 -7.33 5.70
CA ALA A 36 -4.14 -8.34 4.95
C ALA A 36 -5.55 -7.88 4.51
N LYS A 37 -5.74 -6.56 4.37
CA LYS A 37 -7.01 -5.98 3.92
C LYS A 37 -7.04 -6.00 2.41
N GLN A 38 -8.13 -6.52 1.85
CA GLN A 38 -8.21 -6.74 0.42
C GLN A 38 -9.56 -6.29 -0.17
N SER A 39 -10.57 -6.00 0.66
CA SER A 39 -11.90 -5.65 0.18
C SER A 39 -12.31 -4.23 0.54
N TYR A 40 -13.29 -3.70 -0.18
CA TYR A 40 -13.84 -2.37 0.08
C TYR A 40 -14.30 -2.21 1.54
N GLY A 41 -14.97 -3.23 2.09
CA GLY A 41 -15.40 -3.25 3.50
C GLY A 41 -14.22 -3.26 4.48
N ASP A 42 -13.13 -3.97 4.15
CA ASP A 42 -11.95 -4.04 5.01
C ASP A 42 -11.30 -2.65 5.16
N PHE A 43 -11.20 -1.90 4.06
CA PHE A 43 -10.67 -0.53 4.06
C PHE A 43 -11.56 0.44 4.82
N LEU A 44 -12.89 0.35 4.68
CA LEU A 44 -13.83 1.16 5.47
C LEU A 44 -13.74 0.85 6.98
N ALA A 45 -13.41 -0.39 7.34
CA ALA A 45 -13.21 -0.80 8.72
C ALA A 45 -11.88 -0.29 9.33
N SER A 46 -11.00 0.37 8.55
CA SER A 46 -9.76 0.96 9.07
C SER A 46 -10.02 2.04 10.12
N ASN A 47 -9.06 2.21 11.03
CA ASN A 47 -9.17 3.14 12.15
C ASN A 47 -9.25 4.60 11.69
N GLU A 48 -8.68 4.91 10.51
CA GLU A 48 -8.66 6.26 9.96
C GLU A 48 -9.99 6.71 9.36
N LYS A 49 -11.00 5.81 9.25
CA LYS A 49 -12.36 6.12 8.80
C LYS A 49 -12.43 6.88 7.47
N ILE A 50 -11.80 6.32 6.43
CA ILE A 50 -11.91 6.85 5.07
C ILE A 50 -13.38 6.85 4.62
N SER A 51 -13.83 7.95 4.01
CA SER A 51 -15.18 8.03 3.45
C SER A 51 -15.30 7.22 2.16
N THR A 52 -16.51 6.74 1.85
CA THR A 52 -16.78 5.88 0.70
C THR A 52 -16.42 6.53 -0.64
N ASN A 53 -16.76 7.80 -0.82
CA ASN A 53 -16.43 8.56 -2.03
C ASN A 53 -14.92 8.69 -2.25
N ILE A 54 -14.15 8.96 -1.19
CA ILE A 54 -12.70 9.09 -1.28
C ILE A 54 -12.05 7.72 -1.51
N LEU A 55 -12.51 6.68 -0.83
CA LEU A 55 -12.03 5.32 -1.05
C LEU A 55 -12.24 4.87 -2.50
N ALA A 56 -13.44 5.10 -3.05
CA ALA A 56 -13.76 4.73 -4.43
C ALA A 56 -12.86 5.47 -5.44
N ASP A 57 -12.66 6.78 -5.24
CA ASP A 57 -11.77 7.59 -6.07
C ASP A 57 -10.32 7.09 -6.02
N ARG A 58 -9.79 6.81 -4.83
CA ARG A 58 -8.40 6.33 -4.66
C ARG A 58 -8.16 4.94 -5.20
N LEU A 59 -9.08 4.00 -4.99
CA LEU A 59 -8.96 2.67 -5.57
C LEU A 59 -8.97 2.74 -7.10
N LYS A 60 -9.88 3.53 -7.68
CA LYS A 60 -9.90 3.76 -9.13
C LYS A 60 -8.59 4.35 -9.64
N ARG A 61 -8.05 5.37 -8.95
CA ARG A 61 -6.75 5.97 -9.31
C ARG A 61 -5.62 4.94 -9.24
N LEU A 62 -5.53 4.17 -8.16
CA LEU A 62 -4.51 3.14 -7.98
C LEU A 62 -4.58 2.04 -9.06
N GLU A 63 -5.79 1.67 -9.50
CA GLU A 63 -6.01 0.77 -10.63
C GLU A 63 -5.53 1.38 -11.95
N GLU A 64 -5.92 2.63 -12.25
CA GLU A 64 -5.51 3.35 -13.45
C GLU A 64 -3.98 3.55 -13.54
N MET A 65 -3.31 3.68 -12.40
CA MET A 65 -1.85 3.78 -12.29
C MET A 65 -1.12 2.45 -12.37
N GLY A 66 -1.86 1.34 -12.36
CA GLY A 66 -1.31 0.00 -12.33
C GLY A 66 -0.57 -0.32 -11.05
N ILE A 67 -0.92 0.31 -9.91
CA ILE A 67 -0.36 0.03 -8.58
C ILE A 67 -1.18 -1.08 -7.89
N VAL A 68 -2.48 -1.08 -8.12
CA VAL A 68 -3.43 -2.07 -7.60
C VAL A 68 -4.14 -2.75 -8.77
N ILE A 69 -4.52 -4.01 -8.61
CA ILE A 69 -5.43 -4.73 -9.49
C ILE A 69 -6.67 -5.16 -8.72
N LYS A 70 -7.84 -4.91 -9.31
CA LYS A 70 -9.13 -5.42 -8.82
C LYS A 70 -9.45 -6.76 -9.48
N SER A 71 -9.89 -7.71 -8.68
CA SER A 71 -10.28 -9.05 -9.14
C SER A 71 -11.45 -9.59 -8.31
N VAL A 72 -12.09 -10.64 -8.82
CA VAL A 72 -13.12 -11.37 -8.09
C VAL A 72 -12.44 -12.32 -7.10
N ASN A 73 -12.93 -12.39 -5.86
CA ASN A 73 -12.41 -13.33 -4.88
C ASN A 73 -12.72 -14.77 -5.30
N GLU A 74 -11.71 -15.65 -5.23
CA GLU A 74 -11.80 -17.01 -5.75
C GLU A 74 -12.78 -17.88 -4.94
N THR A 75 -12.79 -17.72 -3.62
CA THR A 75 -13.67 -18.45 -2.70
C THR A 75 -15.10 -17.89 -2.67
N ASN A 76 -15.25 -16.57 -2.80
CA ASN A 76 -16.53 -15.88 -2.81
C ASN A 76 -16.66 -14.97 -4.04
N ARG A 77 -17.24 -15.52 -5.12
CA ARG A 77 -17.39 -14.83 -6.42
C ARG A 77 -18.23 -13.55 -6.39
N THR A 78 -18.94 -13.26 -5.31
CA THR A 78 -19.70 -12.01 -5.15
C THR A 78 -18.83 -10.87 -4.57
N LYS A 79 -17.66 -11.20 -4.03
CA LYS A 79 -16.76 -10.25 -3.36
C LYS A 79 -15.66 -9.80 -4.31
N MET A 80 -15.52 -8.48 -4.45
CA MET A 80 -14.38 -7.87 -5.14
C MET A 80 -13.22 -7.70 -4.16
N ILE A 81 -12.02 -8.03 -4.63
CA ILE A 81 -10.77 -7.84 -3.89
C ILE A 81 -9.76 -7.02 -4.69
N TYR A 82 -8.85 -6.40 -3.96
CA TYR A 82 -7.79 -5.53 -4.44
C TYR A 82 -6.46 -6.14 -4.00
N SER A 83 -5.48 -6.17 -4.90
CA SER A 83 -4.13 -6.64 -4.60
C SER A 83 -3.08 -5.77 -5.26
N LEU A 84 -1.87 -5.75 -4.71
CA LEU A 84 -0.77 -4.98 -5.29
C LEU A 84 -0.25 -5.66 -6.57
N THR A 85 -0.02 -4.85 -7.59
CA THR A 85 0.76 -5.24 -8.78
C THR A 85 2.25 -5.26 -8.44
N PRO A 86 3.14 -5.76 -9.32
CA PRO A 86 4.58 -5.61 -9.12
C PRO A 86 5.00 -4.16 -8.86
N LYS A 87 4.47 -3.20 -9.64
CA LYS A 87 4.71 -1.76 -9.45
C LYS A 87 4.29 -1.27 -8.06
N GLY A 88 3.19 -1.79 -7.51
CA GLY A 88 2.77 -1.45 -6.15
C GLY A 88 3.61 -2.11 -5.06
N GLN A 89 4.10 -3.33 -5.30
CA GLN A 89 5.00 -4.04 -4.39
C GLN A 89 6.36 -3.34 -4.27
N ASP A 90 6.85 -2.72 -5.35
CA ASP A 90 8.09 -1.94 -5.37
C ASP A 90 8.06 -0.69 -4.47
N LEU A 91 6.88 -0.30 -3.94
CA LEU A 91 6.74 0.79 -2.96
C LEU A 91 7.13 0.37 -1.54
N LEU A 92 7.33 -0.93 -1.28
CA LEU A 92 7.65 -1.45 0.05
C LEU A 92 8.84 -0.74 0.71
N PRO A 93 10.00 -0.55 0.04
CA PRO A 93 11.12 0.17 0.64
C PRO A 93 10.75 1.58 1.10
N ILE A 94 9.92 2.30 0.37
CA ILE A 94 9.46 3.65 0.72
C ILE A 94 8.55 3.60 1.95
N MET A 95 7.62 2.64 2.00
CA MET A 95 6.75 2.45 3.15
C MET A 95 7.53 2.13 4.44
N LEU A 96 8.62 1.37 4.33
CA LEU A 96 9.50 1.10 5.46
C LEU A 96 10.26 2.36 5.91
N GLU A 97 10.73 3.21 5.00
CA GLU A 97 11.37 4.48 5.37
C GLU A 97 10.40 5.45 6.06
N ILE A 98 9.16 5.56 5.55
CA ILE A 98 8.11 6.34 6.21
C ILE A 98 7.85 5.79 7.63
N THR A 99 7.80 4.46 7.76
CA THR A 99 7.56 3.81 9.05
C THR A 99 8.71 4.06 10.04
N LYS A 100 9.96 3.89 9.61
CA LYS A 100 11.16 4.20 10.40
C LYS A 100 11.17 5.65 10.88
N TRP A 101 10.93 6.59 9.96
CA TRP A 101 10.85 8.00 10.31
C TRP A 101 9.73 8.24 11.33
N SER A 102 8.54 7.69 11.11
CA SER A 102 7.41 7.86 12.04
C SER A 102 7.71 7.27 13.42
N GLY A 103 8.35 6.09 13.52
CA GLY A 103 8.70 5.47 14.79
C GLY A 103 9.75 6.27 15.59
N LYS A 104 10.54 7.11 14.91
CA LYS A 104 11.49 8.02 15.56
C LYS A 104 10.82 9.28 16.12
N TYR A 105 9.79 9.80 15.47
CA TYR A 105 9.20 11.11 15.78
C TYR A 105 7.80 11.07 16.41
N ASP A 106 7.11 9.94 16.32
CA ASP A 106 5.81 9.72 16.98
C ASP A 106 6.00 8.96 18.29
N ALA A 107 5.94 9.68 19.40
CA ALA A 107 6.02 9.10 20.75
C ALA A 107 4.85 8.16 21.08
N GLN A 108 3.76 8.21 20.30
CA GLN A 108 2.58 7.36 20.45
C GLN A 108 2.50 6.27 19.37
N THR A 109 3.61 6.01 18.67
CA THR A 109 3.63 5.03 17.59
C THR A 109 3.10 3.67 18.04
N ASN A 110 2.23 3.09 17.23
CA ASN A 110 1.73 1.73 17.42
C ASN A 110 2.54 0.68 16.64
N ALA A 111 3.63 1.09 15.99
CA ALA A 111 4.52 0.17 15.31
C ALA A 111 5.24 -0.71 16.34
N PRO A 112 5.19 -2.05 16.21
CA PRO A 112 5.88 -2.94 17.15
C PRO A 112 7.39 -2.66 17.15
N LYS A 113 7.99 -2.55 18.34
CA LYS A 113 9.44 -2.32 18.47
C LYS A 113 10.29 -3.33 17.68
N PRO A 114 10.02 -4.65 17.72
CA PRO A 114 10.78 -5.61 16.90
C PRO A 114 10.71 -5.33 15.40
N PHE A 115 9.59 -4.79 14.92
CA PHE A 115 9.44 -4.41 13.52
C PHE A 115 10.31 -3.19 13.18
N LEU A 116 10.32 -2.15 14.03
CA LEU A 116 11.20 -1.00 13.87
C LEU A 116 12.68 -1.39 13.92
N ASP A 117 13.05 -2.25 14.87
CA ASP A 117 14.41 -2.77 15.00
C ASP A 117 14.84 -3.56 13.75
N SER A 118 13.91 -4.30 13.13
CA SER A 118 14.17 -5.03 11.88
C SER A 118 14.38 -4.08 10.69
N ILE A 119 13.67 -2.96 10.62
CA ILE A 119 13.88 -1.95 9.57
C ILE A 119 15.28 -1.33 9.67
N GLU A 120 15.78 -1.11 10.89
CA GLU A 120 17.11 -0.53 11.13
C GLU A 120 18.24 -1.53 10.85
N ASN A 121 18.11 -2.75 11.39
CA ASN A 121 19.24 -3.65 11.52
C ASN A 121 19.27 -4.80 10.50
N ASP A 122 18.12 -5.16 9.92
CA ASP A 122 18.01 -6.32 9.02
C ASP A 122 17.02 -6.07 7.86
N ARG A 123 17.13 -4.86 7.26
CA ARG A 123 16.17 -4.36 6.26
C ARG A 123 16.00 -5.28 5.05
N LEU A 124 17.09 -5.84 4.53
CA LEU A 124 17.05 -6.68 3.33
C LEU A 124 16.26 -7.96 3.58
N ARG A 125 16.56 -8.65 4.69
CA ARG A 125 15.82 -9.84 5.12
C ARG A 125 14.35 -9.53 5.35
N LEU A 126 14.04 -8.41 6.00
CA LEU A 126 12.66 -7.98 6.22
C LEU A 126 11.88 -7.82 4.90
N ILE A 127 12.49 -7.20 3.89
CA ILE A 127 11.87 -7.04 2.56
C ILE A 127 11.64 -8.41 1.91
N GLU A 128 12.63 -9.30 1.96
CA GLU A 128 12.52 -10.65 1.41
C GLU A 128 11.40 -11.45 2.07
N ASP A 129 11.31 -11.40 3.41
CA ASP A 129 10.28 -12.09 4.20
C ASP A 129 8.87 -11.60 3.83
N ILE A 130 8.68 -10.28 3.73
CA ILE A 130 7.40 -9.67 3.35
C ILE A 130 7.01 -10.09 1.92
N GLN A 131 7.95 -10.01 0.97
CA GLN A 131 7.69 -10.38 -0.42
C GLN A 131 7.41 -11.89 -0.58
N ALA A 132 8.09 -12.74 0.19
CA ALA A 132 7.84 -14.18 0.24
C ALA A 132 6.43 -14.49 0.79
N GLY A 133 5.98 -13.74 1.79
CA GLY A 133 4.61 -13.80 2.31
C GLY A 133 3.56 -13.54 1.24
N TRP A 134 3.77 -12.52 0.40
CA TRP A 134 2.83 -12.20 -0.70
C TRP A 134 2.82 -13.26 -1.81
N LYS A 135 3.97 -13.87 -2.13
CA LYS A 135 4.04 -14.96 -3.12
C LYS A 135 3.30 -16.20 -2.63
N SER A 136 3.42 -16.52 -1.34
CA SER A 136 2.75 -17.66 -0.71
C SER A 136 1.23 -17.49 -0.68
N ALA A 137 0.75 -16.28 -0.40
CA ALA A 137 -0.68 -15.94 -0.39
C ALA A 137 -1.35 -15.97 -1.79
N LYS A 138 -0.58 -15.95 -2.88
CA LYS A 138 -1.09 -16.07 -4.27
C LYS A 138 -1.19 -17.51 -4.78
N LYS A 139 -0.69 -18.49 -4.02
CA LYS A 139 -0.62 -19.90 -4.44
C LYS A 139 -1.68 -20.80 -3.76
N GLN A 140 -2.51 -20.22 -2.89
CA GLN A 140 -3.66 -20.84 -2.22
C GLN A 140 -4.94 -20.26 -2.79
#